data_AF-A0A433PYT2-F1
#
_entry.id   AF-A0A433PYT2-F1
#
_cell.length_a   1.000
_cell.length_b   1.000
_cell.length_c   1.000
_cell.angle_alpha   90.00
_cell.angle_beta   90.00
_cell.angle_gamma   90.00
#
_symmetry.space_group_name_H-M   'P 1'
#
loop_
_entity.id
_entity.type
_entity.pdbx_description
1 polymer ?
#
loop_
_entity_poly.entity_id
_entity_poly.type
_entity_poly.pdbx_seq_one_letter_code
_entity_poly.pdbx_strand_id
1 'polypeptide(L)'
;MSFPYTLPTTGAISFADYFDAGEYSNELSEATALRGRLRGALKEAKREDEDARDFIRIMKVRGTRYNRRLPPVPRRHHRLHRNRHAKAQKRYCWRSTLGTSVLKQTQRVECKGIYYDLIFTLLTYGYTSSMWASTLLAQVSGGADADKQYNKVADLLCTAAGIFAFVAEGVIPKWNSPDKNRPPEVVRELPAVLS
;
A
#
# COMPACT_ATOMS: atom_id res chain seq x y z
N MET A 1 -7.63 -1.82 -19.36
CA MET A 1 -6.23 -1.39 -19.54
C MET A 1 -5.40 -2.02 -18.44
N SER A 2 -4.55 -3.00 -18.74
CA SER A 2 -3.69 -3.61 -17.72
C SER A 2 -2.27 -3.11 -17.90
N PHE A 3 -1.88 -2.09 -17.15
CA PHE A 3 -0.47 -1.75 -17.02
C PHE A 3 0.16 -2.78 -16.07
N PRO A 4 1.25 -3.47 -16.45
CA PRO A 4 1.91 -4.44 -15.57
C PRO A 4 2.57 -3.69 -14.42
N TYR A 5 1.86 -3.58 -13.29
CA TYR A 5 2.40 -2.92 -12.11
C TYR A 5 3.53 -3.77 -11.50
N THR A 6 4.69 -3.15 -11.30
CA THR A 6 5.69 -3.73 -10.39
C THR A 6 5.24 -3.48 -8.95
N LEU A 7 5.11 -4.53 -8.14
CA LEU A 7 4.75 -4.36 -6.74
C LEU A 7 5.91 -3.70 -5.96
N PRO A 8 5.65 -2.63 -5.19
CA PRO A 8 6.69 -2.01 -4.39
C PRO A 8 7.11 -2.95 -3.26
N THR A 9 8.35 -2.82 -2.79
CA THR A 9 8.84 -3.57 -1.62
C THR A 9 9.25 -2.63 -0.51
N THR A 10 9.13 -3.07 0.73
CA THR A 10 9.36 -2.22 1.91
C THR A 10 10.52 -2.68 2.79
N GLY A 11 11.10 -1.73 3.54
CA GLY A 11 12.09 -1.98 4.60
C GLY A 11 11.50 -2.66 5.83
N ALA A 12 12.36 -3.19 6.73
CA ALA A 12 11.92 -3.66 8.04
C ALA A 12 11.66 -2.47 8.94
N ILE A 13 10.56 -2.48 9.70
CA ILE A 13 10.17 -1.41 10.61
C ILE A 13 9.48 -2.07 11.81
N SER A 14 9.89 -1.71 13.02
CA SER A 14 9.20 -2.05 14.27
C SER A 14 8.52 -0.79 14.80
N PHE A 15 7.19 -0.75 14.82
CA PHE A 15 6.45 0.44 15.25
C PHE A 15 6.71 0.82 16.71
N ALA A 16 7.09 -0.15 17.56
CA ALA A 16 7.51 0.09 18.93
C ALA A 16 8.77 0.99 19.04
N ASP A 17 9.63 0.97 18.02
CA ASP A 17 10.83 1.83 17.98
C ASP A 17 10.47 3.29 17.69
N TYR A 18 9.28 3.53 17.13
CA TYR A 18 8.83 4.83 16.66
C TYR A 18 7.83 5.49 17.60
N PHE A 19 6.96 4.72 18.25
CA PHE A 19 5.87 5.23 19.08
C PHE A 19 6.08 4.80 20.52
N ASP A 20 5.82 5.71 21.45
CA ASP A 20 5.78 5.36 22.87
C ASP A 20 4.66 4.35 23.11
N ALA A 21 5.01 3.18 23.62
CA ALA A 21 4.13 2.03 23.61
C ALA A 21 2.88 2.27 24.47
N GLY A 22 3.01 2.99 25.58
CA GLY A 22 1.91 3.43 26.44
C GLY A 22 0.79 2.38 26.58
N GLU A 23 -0.44 2.81 26.34
CA GLU A 23 -1.63 1.94 26.29
C GLU A 23 -1.82 1.21 24.94
N TYR A 24 -1.02 1.55 23.92
CA TYR A 24 -1.16 1.06 22.54
C TYR A 24 -0.12 -0.03 22.17
N SER A 25 0.52 -0.64 23.16
CA SER A 25 1.62 -1.59 22.97
C SER A 25 1.20 -2.81 22.15
N ASN A 26 -0.02 -3.31 22.38
CA ASN A 26 -0.61 -4.42 21.65
C ASN A 26 -0.89 -4.05 20.17
N GLU A 27 -1.43 -2.86 19.93
CA GLU A 27 -1.73 -2.36 18.59
C GLU A 27 -0.45 -2.11 17.78
N LEU A 28 0.58 -1.56 18.42
CA LEU A 28 1.89 -1.34 17.78
C LEU A 28 2.59 -2.67 17.45
N SER A 29 2.49 -3.65 18.34
CA SER A 29 3.00 -5.01 18.10
C SER A 29 2.25 -5.68 16.94
N GLU A 30 0.93 -5.61 16.91
CA GLU A 30 0.12 -6.18 15.83
C GLU A 30 0.37 -5.46 14.49
N ALA A 31 0.45 -4.13 14.49
CA ALA A 31 0.81 -3.35 13.29
C ALA A 31 2.20 -3.74 12.76
N THR A 32 3.16 -3.98 13.66
CA THR A 32 4.52 -4.43 13.30
C THR A 32 4.48 -5.81 12.66
N ALA A 33 3.74 -6.74 13.26
CA ALA A 33 3.57 -8.10 12.73
C ALA A 33 2.89 -8.09 11.36
N LEU A 34 1.81 -7.31 11.19
CA LEU A 34 1.10 -7.18 9.91
C LEU A 34 1.97 -6.58 8.82
N ARG A 35 2.73 -5.52 9.14
CA ARG A 35 3.67 -4.91 8.20
C ARG A 35 4.81 -5.86 7.83
N GLY A 36 5.29 -6.66 8.79
CA GLY A 36 6.26 -7.73 8.55
C GLY A 36 5.73 -8.80 7.60
N ARG A 37 4.47 -9.25 7.78
CA ARG A 37 3.78 -10.19 6.88
C ARG A 37 3.62 -9.61 5.48
N LEU A 38 3.21 -8.35 5.37
CA LEU A 38 3.08 -7.66 4.08
C LEU A 38 4.43 -7.62 3.35
N ARG A 39 5.50 -7.26 4.05
CA ARG A 39 6.86 -7.28 3.51
C ARG A 39 7.28 -8.68 3.04
N GLY A 40 6.93 -9.73 3.78
CA GLY A 40 7.18 -11.12 3.41
C GLY A 40 6.48 -11.48 2.11
N ALA A 41 5.16 -11.27 2.05
CA ALA A 41 4.36 -11.55 0.86
C ALA A 41 4.85 -10.77 -0.38
N LEU A 42 5.23 -9.50 -0.22
CA LEU A 42 5.78 -8.70 -1.34
C LEU A 42 7.16 -9.17 -1.80
N LYS A 43 7.98 -9.75 -0.91
CA LYS A 43 9.27 -10.33 -1.30
C LYS A 43 9.12 -11.64 -2.04
N GLU A 44 8.16 -12.47 -1.62
CA GLU A 44 7.82 -13.73 -2.28
C GLU A 44 7.23 -13.46 -3.66
N ALA A 45 6.23 -12.58 -3.75
CA ALA A 45 5.63 -12.17 -5.03
C ALA A 45 6.62 -11.52 -6.01
N LYS A 46 7.72 -10.94 -5.52
CA LYS A 46 8.80 -10.42 -6.37
C LYS A 46 9.65 -11.54 -7.00
N ARG A 47 9.75 -12.70 -6.33
CA ARG A 47 10.51 -13.87 -6.80
C ARG A 47 9.67 -14.79 -7.67
N GLU A 48 8.36 -14.79 -7.46
CA GLU A 48 7.38 -15.56 -8.23
C GLU A 48 7.12 -14.92 -9.60
N ASP A 49 6.91 -15.79 -10.60
CA ASP A 49 6.41 -15.42 -11.91
C ASP A 49 5.01 -14.81 -11.81
N GLU A 50 4.63 -13.96 -12.77
CA GLU A 50 3.39 -13.17 -12.69
C GLU A 50 2.13 -14.03 -12.51
N ASP A 51 2.11 -15.22 -13.10
CA ASP A 51 1.00 -16.17 -13.05
C ASP A 51 0.93 -16.99 -11.75
N ALA A 52 2.01 -17.04 -10.98
CA ALA A 52 2.11 -17.81 -9.73
C ALA A 52 1.84 -16.98 -8.47
N ARG A 53 1.66 -15.65 -8.61
CA ARG A 53 1.51 -14.74 -7.48
C ARG A 53 0.21 -14.98 -6.72
N ASP A 54 0.32 -15.26 -5.42
CA ASP A 54 -0.84 -15.34 -4.53
C ASP A 54 -1.35 -13.93 -4.14
N PHE A 55 -2.12 -13.32 -5.04
CA PHE A 55 -2.76 -12.02 -4.81
C PHE A 55 -3.72 -12.05 -3.61
N ILE A 56 -4.37 -13.19 -3.36
CA ILE A 56 -5.30 -13.35 -2.24
C ILE A 56 -4.55 -13.18 -0.91
N ARG A 57 -3.35 -13.75 -0.78
CA ARG A 57 -2.50 -13.58 0.41
C ARG A 57 -2.09 -12.13 0.62
N ILE A 58 -1.69 -11.42 -0.42
CA ILE A 58 -1.30 -10.00 -0.31
C ILE A 58 -2.48 -9.14 0.11
N MET A 59 -3.66 -9.38 -0.48
CA MET A 59 -4.87 -8.65 -0.10
C MET A 59 -5.39 -9.01 1.30
N LYS A 60 -5.35 -10.29 1.70
CA LYS A 60 -5.82 -10.76 3.02
C LYS A 60 -5.04 -10.16 4.17
N VAL A 61 -3.72 -9.98 4.02
CA VAL A 61 -2.88 -9.29 5.01
C VAL A 61 -3.39 -7.86 5.29
N ARG A 62 -4.17 -7.28 4.36
CA ARG A 62 -4.54 -5.86 4.37
C ARG A 62 -6.02 -5.60 4.60
N GLY A 63 -6.89 -6.43 4.01
CA GLY A 63 -8.33 -6.25 4.00
C GLY A 63 -9.00 -6.33 5.37
N THR A 64 -8.33 -6.84 6.42
CA THR A 64 -8.98 -7.05 7.71
C THR A 64 -8.44 -6.25 8.90
N ARG A 65 -7.19 -5.76 8.91
CA ARG A 65 -6.63 -5.17 10.15
C ARG A 65 -5.69 -3.99 10.02
N TYR A 66 -4.94 -3.81 8.93
CA TYR A 66 -3.94 -2.72 8.86
C TYR A 66 -4.59 -1.34 8.73
N ASN A 67 -5.54 -1.14 7.80
CA ASN A 67 -6.24 0.14 7.65
C ASN A 67 -7.23 0.45 8.79
N ARG A 68 -7.75 -0.58 9.47
CA ARG A 68 -8.69 -0.41 10.60
C ARG A 68 -7.97 -0.08 11.92
N ARG A 69 -6.69 -0.44 12.04
CA ARG A 69 -5.85 -0.24 13.25
C ARG A 69 -4.69 0.73 13.06
N LEU A 70 -4.40 1.16 11.84
CA LEU A 70 -3.89 2.51 11.63
C LEU A 70 -4.90 3.42 12.33
N PRO A 71 -4.50 4.15 13.38
CA PRO A 71 -5.47 4.87 14.18
C PRO A 71 -6.23 5.82 13.24
N PRO A 72 -7.54 6.02 13.44
CA PRO A 72 -8.37 6.74 12.50
C PRO A 72 -7.84 8.15 12.27
N VAL A 73 -7.11 8.32 11.17
CA VAL A 73 -6.89 9.58 10.48
C VAL A 73 -8.20 9.81 9.71
N PRO A 74 -9.27 10.44 10.27
CA PRO A 74 -9.24 11.56 11.21
C PRO A 74 -10.45 11.57 12.18
N ARG A 75 -10.40 10.92 13.36
CA ARG A 75 -11.32 11.29 14.47
C ARG A 75 -10.71 11.27 15.88
N ARG A 76 -9.51 10.70 16.05
CA ARG A 76 -8.72 10.81 17.31
C ARG A 76 -7.25 11.15 17.11
N HIS A 77 -6.83 11.48 15.88
CA HIS A 77 -5.46 11.90 15.58
C HIS A 77 -5.18 13.40 15.72
N HIS A 78 -6.19 14.21 16.04
CA HIS A 78 -5.97 15.61 16.41
C HIS A 78 -5.24 15.77 17.77
N ARG A 79 -5.08 14.68 18.55
CA ARG A 79 -4.22 14.65 19.77
C ARG A 79 -2.83 14.05 19.57
N LEU A 80 -2.64 13.11 18.64
CA LEU A 80 -1.32 12.51 18.37
C LEU A 80 -0.38 13.41 17.59
N HIS A 81 -0.93 14.39 16.85
CA HIS A 81 -0.12 15.45 16.23
C HIS A 81 0.26 16.58 17.21
N ARG A 82 -0.34 16.64 18.41
CA ARG A 82 -0.12 17.75 19.35
C ARG A 82 0.79 17.43 20.54
N ASN A 83 1.09 16.17 20.85
CA ASN A 83 1.92 15.80 22.00
C ASN A 83 3.17 14.96 21.63
N ARG A 84 4.32 15.63 21.64
CA ARG A 84 5.54 15.33 22.45
C ARG A 84 6.09 13.89 22.64
N HIS A 85 5.61 12.86 21.93
CA HIS A 85 6.08 11.47 22.14
C HIS A 85 6.67 10.78 20.89
N ALA A 86 6.86 11.49 19.77
CA ALA A 86 7.61 10.96 18.63
C ALA A 86 9.12 11.20 18.84
N LYS A 87 9.89 10.15 19.13
CA LYS A 87 11.33 10.24 19.48
C LYS A 87 12.25 10.81 18.38
N ALA A 88 11.82 10.91 17.12
CA ALA A 88 12.52 11.61 16.04
C ALA A 88 11.62 11.74 14.81
N GLN A 89 11.98 12.57 13.84
CA GLN A 89 11.29 12.69 12.56
C GLN A 89 11.46 11.41 11.73
N LYS A 90 10.43 10.57 11.75
CA LYS A 90 10.44 9.15 11.34
C LYS A 90 10.55 8.99 9.84
N ARG A 91 11.47 8.13 9.37
CA ARG A 91 11.66 7.78 7.96
C ARG A 91 11.16 6.38 7.67
N TYR A 92 10.48 6.23 6.55
CA TYR A 92 9.96 4.97 6.03
C TYR A 92 10.61 4.70 4.67
N CYS A 93 10.98 3.45 4.40
CA CYS A 93 11.70 3.05 3.20
C CYS A 93 10.83 2.19 2.29
N TRP A 94 10.57 2.66 1.08
CA TRP A 94 9.86 1.93 0.04
C TRP A 94 10.65 1.97 -1.27
N ARG A 95 10.55 0.92 -2.08
CA ARG A 95 11.06 0.94 -3.46
C ARG A 95 10.02 1.60 -4.36
N SER A 96 10.45 2.62 -5.09
CA SER A 96 9.64 3.23 -6.16
C SER A 96 9.42 2.21 -7.27
N THR A 97 8.22 2.20 -7.84
CA THR A 97 7.80 1.33 -8.94
C THR A 97 8.03 1.99 -10.30
N LEU A 98 8.09 3.32 -10.33
CA LEU A 98 8.31 4.14 -11.54
C LEU A 98 9.74 4.71 -11.64
N GLY A 99 10.56 4.56 -10.60
CA GLY A 99 11.94 5.03 -10.58
C GLY A 99 12.86 4.18 -11.46
N THR A 100 13.31 4.73 -12.58
CA THR A 100 14.31 4.12 -13.45
C THR A 100 15.71 4.28 -12.84
N SER A 101 16.33 3.18 -12.41
CA SER A 101 17.78 3.11 -12.25
C SER A 101 18.38 2.55 -13.54
N VAL A 102 19.52 3.12 -13.95
CA VAL A 102 20.34 2.68 -15.10
C VAL A 102 20.65 1.16 -15.04
N LEU A 103 20.57 0.54 -13.86
CA LEU A 103 20.85 -0.88 -13.63
C LEU A 103 19.60 -1.75 -13.36
N LYS A 104 18.40 -1.38 -13.83
CA LYS A 104 17.12 -2.12 -13.58
C LYS A 104 16.80 -2.36 -12.08
N GLN A 105 17.51 -1.71 -11.15
CA GLN A 105 17.24 -1.82 -9.72
C GLN A 105 16.40 -0.64 -9.26
N THR A 106 15.12 -0.88 -8.98
CA THR A 106 14.22 0.12 -8.39
C THR A 106 14.83 0.75 -7.14
N GLN A 107 14.96 2.08 -7.15
CA GLN A 107 15.60 2.84 -6.08
C GLN A 107 14.76 2.76 -4.80
N ARG A 108 15.42 2.47 -3.68
CA ARG A 108 14.82 2.64 -2.35
C ARG A 108 14.81 4.12 -2.03
N VAL A 109 13.62 4.65 -1.79
CA VAL A 109 13.43 6.04 -1.38
C VAL A 109 12.97 6.04 0.08
N GLU A 110 13.62 6.87 0.87
CA GLU A 110 13.24 7.11 2.25
C GLU A 110 12.54 8.44 2.36
N CYS A 111 11.33 8.43 2.92
CA CYS A 111 10.56 9.66 3.14
C CYS A 111 10.03 9.73 4.56
N LYS A 112 9.86 10.96 5.03
CA LYS A 112 9.35 11.27 6.36
C LYS A 112 7.82 11.14 6.44
N GLY A 113 7.37 10.59 7.56
CA GLY A 113 5.96 10.62 7.98
C GLY A 113 5.16 9.35 7.66
N ILE A 114 4.17 9.07 8.51
CA ILE A 114 3.33 7.87 8.43
C ILE A 114 2.45 7.85 7.17
N TYR A 115 2.12 9.03 6.63
CA TYR A 115 1.38 9.15 5.38
C TYR A 115 2.13 8.53 4.21
N TYR A 116 3.46 8.60 4.18
CA TYR A 116 4.25 7.93 3.14
C TYR A 116 4.07 6.41 3.17
N ASP A 117 4.13 5.80 4.37
CA ASP A 117 3.89 4.36 4.53
C ASP A 117 2.44 3.98 4.19
N LEU A 118 1.48 4.83 4.58
CA LEU A 118 0.07 4.64 4.26
C LEU A 118 -0.19 4.70 2.75
N ILE A 119 0.37 5.69 2.05
CA ILE A 119 0.21 5.85 0.60
C ILE A 119 0.75 4.60 -0.11
N PHE A 120 2.01 4.22 0.14
CA PHE A 120 2.60 3.04 -0.51
C PHE A 120 1.87 1.75 -0.18
N THR A 121 1.40 1.64 1.07
CA THR A 121 0.51 0.55 1.44
C THR A 121 -0.72 0.62 0.53
N LEU A 122 -1.57 1.65 0.60
CA LEU A 122 -2.79 1.77 -0.23
C LEU A 122 -2.55 1.55 -1.73
N LEU A 123 -1.52 2.13 -2.32
CA LEU A 123 -1.13 1.91 -3.72
C LEU A 123 -0.87 0.43 -4.03
N THR A 124 -0.14 -0.27 -3.14
CA THR A 124 0.06 -1.72 -3.26
C THR A 124 -1.27 -2.47 -3.34
N TYR A 125 -2.36 -1.93 -2.75
CA TYR A 125 -3.65 -2.62 -2.71
C TYR A 125 -4.30 -2.49 -4.07
N GLY A 126 -4.38 -1.24 -4.56
CA GLY A 126 -4.91 -0.95 -5.88
C GLY A 126 -4.14 -1.70 -6.97
N TYR A 127 -2.80 -1.76 -6.88
CA TYR A 127 -1.98 -2.56 -7.78
C TYR A 127 -2.34 -4.05 -7.72
N THR A 128 -2.36 -4.65 -6.53
CA THR A 128 -2.71 -6.08 -6.41
C THR A 128 -4.12 -6.39 -6.88
N SER A 129 -5.09 -5.51 -6.63
CA SER A 129 -6.47 -5.67 -7.09
C SER A 129 -6.57 -5.57 -8.60
N SER A 130 -5.85 -4.62 -9.21
CA SER A 130 -5.81 -4.45 -10.68
C SER A 130 -5.13 -5.62 -11.39
N MET A 131 -4.02 -6.10 -10.82
CA MET A 131 -3.32 -7.27 -11.34
C MET A 131 -4.17 -8.54 -11.21
N TRP A 132 -4.81 -8.75 -10.04
CA TRP A 132 -5.68 -9.91 -9.84
C TRP A 132 -6.90 -9.88 -10.76
N ALA A 133 -7.48 -8.69 -11.00
CA ALA A 133 -8.54 -8.52 -11.99
C ALA A 133 -8.05 -8.90 -13.40
N SER A 134 -6.81 -8.55 -13.75
CA SER A 134 -6.23 -8.89 -15.06
C SER A 134 -6.00 -10.40 -15.21
N THR A 135 -5.47 -11.07 -14.19
CA THR A 135 -5.29 -12.53 -14.22
C THR A 135 -6.63 -13.26 -14.27
N LEU A 136 -7.63 -12.80 -13.52
CA LEU A 136 -8.97 -13.38 -13.57
C LEU A 136 -9.61 -13.17 -14.94
N LEU A 137 -9.47 -11.98 -15.53
CA LEU A 137 -10.00 -11.67 -16.86
C LEU A 137 -9.41 -12.60 -17.93
N ALA A 138 -8.11 -12.90 -17.85
CA ALA A 138 -7.45 -13.84 -18.76
C ALA A 138 -7.92 -15.29 -18.59
N GLN A 139 -8.45 -15.65 -17.41
CA GLN A 139 -8.95 -16.99 -17.08
C GLN A 139 -10.46 -17.15 -17.37
N VAL A 140 -11.15 -16.09 -17.81
CA VAL A 140 -12.59 -16.18 -18.10
C VAL A 140 -12.80 -17.04 -19.35
N SER A 141 -13.19 -18.29 -19.13
CA SER A 141 -13.72 -19.16 -20.17
C SER A 141 -15.23 -18.92 -20.29
N GLY A 142 -15.73 -18.67 -21.50
CA GLY A 142 -17.16 -18.48 -21.73
C GLY A 142 -18.02 -19.61 -21.16
N GLY A 143 -19.22 -19.30 -20.67
CA GLY A 143 -20.12 -20.27 -20.04
C GLY A 143 -21.00 -19.65 -18.96
N ALA A 144 -21.79 -20.49 -18.26
CA ALA A 144 -22.74 -20.04 -17.23
C ALA A 144 -22.10 -19.34 -16.02
N ASP A 145 -20.80 -19.55 -15.78
CA ASP A 145 -20.05 -18.89 -14.70
C ASP A 145 -19.27 -17.64 -15.16
N ALA A 146 -19.27 -17.32 -16.45
CA ALA A 146 -18.58 -16.16 -16.99
C ALA A 146 -19.09 -14.85 -16.36
N ASP A 147 -20.41 -14.71 -16.18
CA ASP A 147 -21.02 -13.54 -15.54
C ASP A 147 -20.52 -13.32 -14.11
N LYS A 148 -20.35 -14.40 -13.33
CA LYS A 148 -19.81 -14.31 -11.96
C LYS A 148 -18.36 -13.86 -11.98
N GLN A 149 -17.58 -14.35 -12.93
CA GLN A 149 -16.18 -13.98 -13.08
C GLN A 149 -16.04 -12.52 -13.54
N TYR A 150 -16.86 -12.06 -14.49
CA TYR A 150 -16.90 -10.67 -14.93
C TYR A 150 -17.31 -9.72 -13.80
N ASN A 151 -18.33 -10.08 -13.03
CA ASN A 151 -18.72 -9.30 -11.84
C ASN A 151 -17.56 -9.22 -10.84
N LYS A 152 -16.85 -10.33 -10.62
CA LYS A 152 -15.69 -10.33 -9.72
C LYS A 152 -14.54 -9.45 -10.22
N VAL A 153 -14.26 -9.48 -11.52
CA VAL A 153 -13.27 -8.60 -12.17
C VAL A 153 -13.69 -7.14 -12.02
N ALA A 154 -14.96 -6.81 -12.29
CA ALA A 154 -15.50 -5.47 -12.13
C ALA A 154 -15.37 -4.97 -10.68
N ASP A 155 -15.72 -5.78 -9.69
CA ASP A 155 -15.58 -5.45 -8.26
C ASP A 155 -14.13 -5.11 -7.91
N LEU A 156 -13.16 -5.88 -8.42
CA LEU A 156 -11.74 -5.67 -8.15
C LEU A 156 -11.22 -4.38 -8.78
N LEU A 157 -11.63 -4.08 -10.02
CA LEU A 157 -11.25 -2.85 -10.70
C LEU A 157 -11.89 -1.64 -10.04
N CYS A 158 -13.18 -1.69 -9.70
CA CYS A 158 -13.87 -0.63 -8.96
C CYS A 158 -13.23 -0.41 -7.57
N THR A 159 -12.82 -1.49 -6.90
CA THR A 159 -12.09 -1.41 -5.63
C THR A 159 -10.75 -0.71 -5.82
N ALA A 160 -9.97 -1.09 -6.85
CA ALA A 160 -8.69 -0.46 -7.16
C ALA A 160 -8.86 1.04 -7.44
N ALA A 161 -9.83 1.40 -8.29
CA ALA A 161 -10.16 2.76 -8.64
C ALA A 161 -10.50 3.60 -7.40
N GLY A 162 -11.38 3.09 -6.54
CA GLY A 162 -11.76 3.76 -5.29
C GLY A 162 -10.58 3.96 -4.32
N ILE A 163 -9.64 3.00 -4.26
CA ILE A 163 -8.42 3.15 -3.46
C ILE A 163 -7.53 4.25 -4.03
N PHE A 164 -7.33 4.28 -5.35
CA PHE A 164 -6.49 5.29 -5.98
C PHE A 164 -7.09 6.70 -5.81
N ALA A 165 -8.40 6.86 -6.03
CA ALA A 165 -9.11 8.11 -5.76
C ALA A 165 -8.96 8.54 -4.29
N PHE A 166 -9.16 7.62 -3.34
CA PHE A 166 -8.99 7.91 -1.92
C PHE A 166 -7.55 8.32 -1.55
N VAL A 167 -6.54 7.73 -2.19
CA VAL A 167 -5.14 8.14 -1.99
C VAL A 167 -4.92 9.55 -2.52
N ALA A 168 -5.39 9.84 -3.74
CA ALA A 168 -5.23 11.14 -4.39
C ALA A 168 -5.91 12.27 -3.61
N GLU A 169 -7.15 12.09 -3.20
CA GLU A 169 -7.95 13.16 -2.61
C GLU A 169 -7.95 13.14 -1.08
N GLY A 170 -7.86 11.96 -0.48
CA GLY A 170 -8.06 11.76 0.96
C GLY A 170 -6.78 11.65 1.78
N VAL A 171 -5.66 11.20 1.18
CA VAL A 171 -4.42 10.88 1.90
C VAL A 171 -3.28 11.82 1.55
N ILE A 172 -2.94 11.96 0.27
CA ILE A 172 -1.82 12.81 -0.19
C ILE A 172 -1.97 14.26 0.29
N PRO A 173 -3.15 14.92 0.20
CA PRO A 173 -3.30 16.31 0.63
C PRO A 173 -3.10 16.52 2.15
N LYS A 174 -3.25 15.46 2.96
CA LYS A 174 -3.02 15.51 4.41
C LYS A 174 -1.54 15.38 4.79
N TRP A 175 -0.69 15.03 3.82
CA TRP A 175 0.74 14.93 4.03
C TRP A 175 1.40 16.30 3.87
N ASN A 176 1.35 17.10 4.94
CA ASN A 176 1.73 18.52 4.93
C ASN A 176 3.24 18.82 4.76
N SER A 177 4.12 17.82 4.81
CA SER A 177 5.57 18.01 4.76
C SER A 177 6.30 16.91 3.98
N PRO A 178 6.03 16.79 2.67
CA PRO A 178 6.70 15.80 1.83
C PRO A 178 8.15 16.21 1.57
N ASP A 179 9.07 15.23 1.60
CA ASP A 179 10.48 15.47 1.29
C ASP A 179 10.64 15.89 -0.18
N LYS A 180 11.66 16.71 -0.49
CA LYS A 180 11.96 17.15 -1.87
C LYS A 180 12.26 15.97 -2.80
N ASN A 181 12.88 14.91 -2.28
CA ASN A 181 13.23 13.70 -3.02
C ASN A 181 12.13 12.63 -2.95
N ARG A 182 10.87 13.03 -2.80
CA ARG A 182 9.75 12.09 -2.79
C ARG A 182 9.64 11.39 -4.15
N PRO A 183 9.25 10.11 -4.16
CA PRO A 183 9.11 9.39 -5.41
C PRO A 183 7.83 9.87 -6.15
N PRO A 184 7.70 9.66 -7.46
CA PRO A 184 6.57 10.19 -8.23
C PRO A 184 5.22 9.60 -7.81
N GLU A 185 5.19 8.44 -7.14
CA GLU A 185 3.95 7.75 -6.75
C GLU A 185 3.17 8.44 -5.63
N VAL A 186 3.82 9.35 -4.90
CA VAL A 186 3.17 10.09 -3.81
C VAL A 186 2.71 11.48 -4.24
N VAL A 187 2.78 11.77 -5.54
CA VAL A 187 2.22 12.97 -6.18
C VAL A 187 0.77 12.67 -6.55
N ARG A 188 -0.16 13.60 -6.28
CA ARG A 188 -1.62 13.39 -6.39
C ARG A 188 -2.05 12.93 -7.78
N GLU A 189 -1.39 13.45 -8.80
CA GLU A 189 -1.72 13.28 -10.21
C GLU A 189 -1.61 11.82 -10.63
N LEU A 190 -0.66 11.06 -10.09
CA LEU A 190 -0.52 9.64 -10.44
C LEU A 190 -1.73 8.80 -9.99
N PRO A 191 -2.07 8.69 -8.69
CA PRO A 191 -3.25 7.93 -8.28
C PRO A 191 -4.55 8.50 -8.85
N ALA A 192 -4.64 9.81 -9.15
CA ALA A 192 -5.81 10.37 -9.83
C ALA A 192 -5.98 9.88 -11.28
N VAL A 193 -4.89 9.54 -11.98
CA VAL A 193 -4.95 8.95 -13.33
C VAL A 193 -5.21 7.45 -13.28
N LEU A 194 -4.87 6.78 -12.17
CA LEU A 194 -5.07 5.35 -11.98
C LEU A 194 -6.48 4.99 -11.50
N SER A 195 -7.23 5.96 -10.95
CA SER A 195 -8.62 5.80 -10.54
C SER A 195 -9.58 5.81 -11.72
#